data_AF-A0A7S3FGJ1-F1
#
_entry.id   AF-A0A7S3FGJ1-F1
#
_cell.length_a   1.000
_cell.length_b   1.000
_cell.length_c   1.000
_cell.angle_alpha   90.00
_cell.angle_beta   90.00
_cell.angle_gamma   90.00
#
_symmetry.space_group_name_H-M   'P 1'
#
loop_
_entity.id
_entity.type
_entity.pdbx_description
1 polymer ?
#
loop_
_entity_poly.entity_id
_entity_poly.type
_entity_poly.pdbx_seq_one_letter_code
_entity_poly.pdbx_strand_id
1 'polypeptide(L)'
;GLPDPIASRRAFGARLSSALRELTDPRGRGVVDCAPPGEQADTWVTLATQLGRLGVSQDDAVLDRFVRLAPEGAHLRLASAYLNPPPPLLQALSHSRAKLTLLTAAEGSHGWSGARGAAALVPQVYSVLREQLLERLQGRAGNSELLEYERPGWVFHAKGVWAAHKADGG
;
A
#
# COMPACT_ATOMS: atom_id res chain seq x y z
N GLY A 1 -2.76 15.29 29.69
CA GLY A 1 -3.83 14.52 29.04
C GLY A 1 -4.04 15.00 27.61
N LEU A 2 -4.81 14.27 26.80
CA LEU A 2 -5.26 14.76 25.49
C LEU A 2 -6.33 15.85 25.68
N PRO A 3 -6.32 16.94 24.89
CA PRO A 3 -7.40 17.94 24.89
C PRO A 3 -8.74 17.33 24.46
N ASP A 4 -9.85 18.01 24.74
CA ASP A 4 -11.16 17.55 24.27
C ASP A 4 -11.24 17.57 22.73
N PRO A 5 -11.59 16.45 22.07
CA PRO A 5 -11.60 16.36 20.61
C PRO A 5 -12.72 17.15 19.94
N ILE A 6 -13.78 17.51 20.67
CA ILE A 6 -14.92 18.29 20.18
C ILE A 6 -14.70 19.78 20.43
N ALA A 7 -14.39 20.15 21.68
CA ALA A 7 -14.21 21.54 22.10
C ALA A 7 -12.88 22.15 21.65
N SER A 8 -11.86 21.34 21.32
CA SER A 8 -10.53 21.83 20.97
C SER A 8 -9.85 21.01 19.88
N ARG A 9 -10.56 20.78 18.76
CA ARG A 9 -10.12 19.99 17.59
C ARG A 9 -8.66 20.23 17.17
N ARG A 10 -8.23 21.50 17.08
CA ARG A 10 -6.86 21.84 16.65
C ARG A 10 -5.81 21.41 17.67
N ALA A 11 -6.04 21.69 18.95
CA ALA A 11 -5.12 21.32 20.02
C ALA A 11 -5.08 19.79 20.21
N PHE A 12 -6.24 19.14 20.14
CA PHE A 12 -6.34 17.68 20.14
C PHE A 12 -5.56 17.06 18.98
N GLY A 13 -5.79 17.53 17.76
CA GLY A 13 -5.11 17.05 16.57
C GLY A 13 -3.58 17.25 16.64
N ALA A 14 -3.13 18.42 17.08
CA ALA A 14 -1.71 18.71 17.24
C ALA A 14 -1.05 17.79 18.31
N ARG A 15 -1.70 17.61 19.46
CA ARG A 15 -1.16 16.77 20.54
C ARG A 15 -1.18 15.28 20.16
N LEU A 16 -2.26 14.81 19.55
CA LEU A 16 -2.38 13.43 19.07
C LEU A 16 -1.35 13.15 17.97
N SER A 17 -1.19 14.06 17.00
CA SER A 17 -0.17 13.95 15.95
C SER A 17 1.24 13.84 16.54
N SER A 18 1.59 14.73 17.49
CA SER A 18 2.89 14.68 18.17
C SER A 18 3.10 13.38 18.93
N ALA A 19 2.11 12.92 19.70
CA ALA A 19 2.21 11.67 20.46
C ALA A 19 2.33 10.44 19.54
N LEU A 20 1.58 10.41 18.44
CA LEU A 20 1.65 9.33 17.46
C LEU A 20 3.00 9.30 16.77
N ARG A 21 3.53 10.45 16.32
CA ARG A 21 4.86 10.51 15.69
C ARG A 21 5.94 9.98 16.62
N GLU A 22 5.88 10.33 17.90
CA GLU A 22 6.82 9.80 18.90
C GLU A 22 6.64 8.29 19.10
N LEU A 23 5.40 7.83 19.25
CA LEU A 23 5.09 6.41 19.43
C LEU A 23 5.50 5.56 18.22
N THR A 24 5.37 6.09 17.01
CA THR A 24 5.56 5.36 15.76
C THR A 24 6.87 5.71 15.05
N ASP A 25 7.79 6.47 15.66
CA ASP A 25 9.15 6.69 15.11
C ASP A 25 10.00 5.44 15.34
N PRO A 26 10.36 4.69 14.28
CA PRO A 26 11.15 3.47 14.42
C PRO A 26 12.57 3.75 14.91
N ARG A 27 13.10 4.98 14.78
CA ARG A 27 14.47 5.33 15.20
C ARG A 27 14.61 5.49 16.71
N GLY A 28 13.52 5.80 17.40
CA GLY A 28 13.48 5.94 18.86
C GLY A 28 13.35 4.60 19.60
N ARG A 29 13.14 3.50 18.86
CA ARG A 29 12.96 2.16 19.41
C ARG A 29 14.15 1.29 19.03
N GLY A 30 14.74 0.61 20.02
CA GLY A 30 15.75 -0.41 19.75
C GLY A 30 15.16 -1.54 18.90
N VAL A 31 15.99 -2.11 18.03
CA VAL A 31 15.66 -3.38 17.36
C VAL A 31 15.60 -4.45 18.44
N VAL A 32 14.44 -5.11 18.55
CA VAL A 32 14.31 -6.30 19.39
C VAL A 32 14.62 -7.50 18.51
N ASP A 33 15.71 -8.19 18.80
CA ASP A 33 15.98 -9.47 18.16
C ASP A 33 15.07 -10.53 18.79
N CYS A 34 14.12 -11.01 18.00
CA CYS A 34 13.19 -12.06 18.39
C CYS A 34 13.67 -13.45 17.93
N ALA A 35 14.83 -13.55 17.27
CA ALA A 35 15.39 -14.83 16.85
C ALA A 35 15.85 -15.65 18.06
N PRO A 36 15.70 -16.98 18.02
CA PRO A 36 16.30 -17.87 19.02
C PRO A 36 17.82 -17.66 19.11
N PRO A 37 18.44 -17.91 20.28
CA PRO A 37 19.89 -17.84 20.43
C PRO A 37 20.59 -18.76 19.42
N GLY A 38 21.48 -18.18 18.59
CA GLY A 38 22.23 -18.91 17.57
C GLY A 38 21.58 -18.91 16.18
N GLU A 39 20.41 -18.28 16.02
CA GLU A 39 19.75 -18.10 14.73
C GLU A 39 19.80 -16.63 14.28
N GLN A 40 19.75 -16.40 12.97
CA GLN A 40 19.69 -15.06 12.39
C GLN A 40 18.27 -14.74 11.97
N ALA A 41 17.74 -13.59 12.38
CA ALA A 41 16.45 -13.10 11.91
C ALA A 41 16.47 -12.87 10.38
N ASP A 42 15.49 -13.44 9.68
CA ASP A 42 15.28 -13.24 8.23
C ASP A 42 14.13 -12.26 7.93
N THR A 43 13.38 -11.86 8.96
CA THR A 43 12.14 -11.10 8.84
C THR A 43 12.14 -9.90 9.78
N TRP A 44 11.83 -8.73 9.23
CA TRP A 44 11.67 -7.50 9.99
C TRP A 44 10.19 -7.13 10.12
N VAL A 45 9.73 -6.89 11.34
CA VAL A 45 8.37 -6.42 11.61
C VAL A 45 8.43 -4.99 12.15
N THR A 46 7.72 -4.09 11.50
CA THR A 46 7.59 -2.70 11.93
C THR A 46 6.16 -2.20 11.70
N LEU A 47 5.77 -1.19 12.47
CA LEU A 47 4.47 -0.54 12.34
C LEU A 47 4.62 0.74 11.52
N ALA A 48 3.91 0.83 10.41
CA ALA A 48 3.73 2.07 9.66
C ALA A 48 2.34 2.64 9.92
N THR A 49 2.24 3.97 10.13
CA THR A 49 0.97 4.64 10.43
C THR A 49 0.63 5.69 9.38
N GLN A 50 -0.63 5.72 8.96
CA GLN A 50 -1.19 6.70 8.03
C GLN A 50 -2.39 7.41 8.65
N LEU A 51 -2.22 8.69 8.99
CA LEU A 51 -3.27 9.58 9.51
C LEU A 51 -3.12 10.96 8.87
N GLY A 52 -3.47 11.06 7.58
CA GLY A 52 -3.24 12.25 6.77
C GLY A 52 -3.87 13.53 7.33
N ARG A 53 -5.05 13.45 7.97
CA ARG A 53 -5.69 14.60 8.64
C ARG A 53 -4.88 15.15 9.83
N LEU A 54 -3.99 14.34 10.39
CA LEU A 54 -3.07 14.72 11.47
C LEU A 54 -1.64 14.94 10.96
N GLY A 55 -1.41 14.91 9.65
CA GLY A 55 -0.09 15.06 9.05
C GLY A 55 0.87 13.93 9.39
N VAL A 56 0.37 12.71 9.63
CA VAL A 56 1.18 11.50 9.79
C VAL A 56 1.06 10.69 8.50
N SER A 57 2.18 10.49 7.80
CA SER A 57 2.22 9.87 6.47
C SER A 57 3.30 8.79 6.32
N GLN A 58 3.52 7.99 7.36
CA GLN A 58 4.65 7.05 7.41
C GLN A 58 4.46 5.90 6.42
N ASP A 59 3.24 5.42 6.26
CA ASP A 59 2.90 4.34 5.32
C ASP A 59 3.24 4.73 3.88
N ASP A 60 2.82 5.92 3.45
CA ASP A 60 3.14 6.45 2.11
C ASP A 60 4.66 6.52 1.89
N ALA A 61 5.42 6.99 2.89
CA ALA A 61 6.86 7.12 2.80
C ALA A 61 7.58 5.77 2.75
N VAL A 62 7.09 4.78 3.52
CA VAL A 62 7.63 3.41 3.49
C VAL A 62 7.35 2.75 2.15
N LEU A 63 6.13 2.86 1.62
CA LEU A 63 5.77 2.27 0.32
C LEU A 63 6.52 2.92 -0.84
N ASP A 64 6.63 4.26 -0.88
CA ASP A 64 7.42 4.96 -1.89
C ASP A 64 8.88 4.50 -1.87
N ARG A 65 9.50 4.46 -0.67
CA ARG A 65 10.89 4.04 -0.53
C ARG A 65 11.07 2.56 -0.88
N PHE A 66 10.14 1.69 -0.48
CA PHE A 66 10.17 0.27 -0.82
C PHE A 66 10.19 0.05 -2.33
N VAL A 67 9.32 0.74 -3.08
CA VAL A 67 9.27 0.64 -4.55
C VAL A 67 10.55 1.19 -5.20
N ARG A 68 11.08 2.32 -4.70
CA ARG A 68 12.30 2.93 -5.25
C ARG A 68 13.57 2.14 -4.96
N LEU A 69 13.60 1.38 -3.85
CA LEU A 69 14.73 0.53 -3.48
C LEU A 69 14.71 -0.82 -4.19
N ALA A 70 13.63 -1.18 -4.90
CA ALA A 70 13.58 -2.41 -5.65
C ALA A 70 14.66 -2.42 -6.75
N PRO A 71 15.57 -3.42 -6.77
CA PRO A 71 16.67 -3.44 -7.71
C PRO A 71 16.19 -3.64 -9.15
N GLU A 72 17.06 -3.30 -10.11
CA GLU A 72 16.83 -3.62 -11.51
C GLU A 72 16.69 -5.15 -11.68
N GLY A 73 15.75 -5.58 -12.53
CA GLY A 73 15.41 -7.00 -12.68
C GLY A 73 14.53 -7.60 -11.57
N ALA A 74 14.16 -6.84 -10.53
CA ALA A 74 13.13 -7.29 -9.58
C ALA A 74 11.74 -7.41 -10.23
N HIS A 75 10.87 -8.19 -9.58
CA HIS A 75 9.44 -8.27 -9.84
C HIS A 75 8.69 -7.67 -8.66
N LEU A 76 8.13 -6.47 -8.88
CA LEU A 76 7.19 -5.81 -7.99
C LEU A 76 5.78 -6.38 -8.19
N ARG A 77 5.11 -6.70 -7.09
CA ARG A 77 3.71 -7.12 -7.06
C ARG A 77 2.95 -6.24 -6.08
N LEU A 78 1.79 -5.74 -6.48
CA LEU A 78 0.90 -4.98 -5.60
C LEU A 78 -0.50 -5.57 -5.68
N ALA A 79 -1.09 -5.88 -4.53
CA ALA A 79 -2.48 -6.31 -4.42
C ALA A 79 -3.31 -5.26 -3.69
N SER A 80 -4.44 -4.88 -4.27
CA SER A 80 -5.47 -4.09 -3.60
C SER A 80 -6.83 -4.35 -4.23
N ALA A 81 -7.82 -4.69 -3.41
CA ALA A 81 -9.21 -4.79 -3.85
C ALA A 81 -9.78 -3.49 -4.42
N TYR A 82 -9.23 -2.36 -3.96
CA TYR A 82 -9.59 -1.01 -4.37
C TYR A 82 -8.35 -0.36 -4.94
N LEU A 83 -8.00 -0.72 -6.18
CA LEU A 83 -6.75 -0.30 -6.79
C LEU A 83 -6.79 1.19 -7.16
N ASN A 84 -6.32 2.03 -6.23
CA ASN A 84 -6.23 3.48 -6.39
C ASN A 84 -4.98 3.99 -5.62
N PRO A 85 -3.77 3.75 -6.14
CA PRO A 85 -2.54 4.13 -5.43
C PRO A 85 -2.43 5.66 -5.28
N PRO A 86 -1.94 6.17 -4.15
CA PRO A 86 -1.73 7.60 -3.97
C PRO A 86 -0.67 8.12 -4.94
N PRO A 87 -0.71 9.42 -5.31
CA PRO A 87 0.19 9.97 -6.32
C PRO A 87 1.69 9.70 -6.11
N PRO A 88 2.26 9.75 -4.88
CA PRO A 88 3.67 9.42 -4.66
C PRO A 88 4.00 7.97 -5.02
N LEU A 89 3.16 7.01 -4.59
CA LEU A 89 3.34 5.59 -4.90
C LEU A 89 3.21 5.35 -6.41
N LEU A 90 2.23 5.98 -7.06
CA LEU A 90 2.09 5.89 -8.51
C LEU A 90 3.31 6.43 -9.24
N GLN A 91 3.84 7.58 -8.80
CA GLN A 91 5.06 8.14 -9.35
C GLN A 91 6.23 7.15 -9.17
N ALA A 92 6.43 6.57 -7.99
CA ALA A 92 7.48 5.58 -7.75
C ALA A 92 7.33 4.36 -8.68
N LEU A 93 6.12 3.83 -8.84
CA LEU A 93 5.82 2.73 -9.75
C LEU A 93 6.13 3.10 -11.20
N SER A 94 5.72 4.29 -11.65
CA SER A 94 5.98 4.80 -13.02
C SER A 94 7.47 5.00 -13.34
N HIS A 95 8.33 5.21 -12.34
CA HIS A 95 9.78 5.35 -12.57
C HIS A 95 10.55 4.05 -12.33
N SER A 96 9.92 3.02 -11.76
CA SER A 96 10.57 1.74 -11.49
C SER A 96 10.80 0.95 -12.77
N ARG A 97 12.02 0.44 -12.94
CA ARG A 97 12.41 -0.48 -14.03
C ARG A 97 12.04 -1.94 -13.75
N ALA A 98 11.63 -2.26 -12.53
CA ALA A 98 11.19 -3.61 -12.16
C ALA A 98 9.96 -4.03 -12.98
N LYS A 99 9.82 -5.33 -13.25
CA LYS A 99 8.55 -5.88 -13.73
C LYS A 99 7.48 -5.57 -12.68
N LEU A 100 6.29 -5.14 -13.10
CA LEU A 100 5.17 -4.87 -12.19
C LEU A 100 3.99 -5.77 -12.51
N THR A 101 3.43 -6.42 -11.49
CA THR A 101 2.10 -7.03 -11.56
C THR A 101 1.19 -6.36 -10.53
N LEU A 102 0.06 -5.85 -11.00
CA LEU A 102 -1.02 -5.32 -10.18
C LEU A 102 -2.12 -6.38 -10.08
N LEU A 103 -2.64 -6.62 -8.88
CA LEU A 103 -3.76 -7.54 -8.65
C LEU A 103 -4.92 -6.78 -7.98
N THR A 104 -6.09 -6.81 -8.59
CA THR A 104 -7.30 -6.17 -8.06
C THR A 104 -8.52 -7.07 -8.13
N ALA A 105 -9.65 -6.61 -7.58
CA ALA A 105 -10.92 -7.33 -7.65
C ALA A 105 -11.53 -7.16 -9.04
N ALA A 106 -11.98 -8.24 -9.66
CA ALA A 106 -12.95 -8.16 -10.75
C ALA A 106 -14.29 -7.62 -10.24
N GLU A 107 -15.15 -7.14 -11.15
CA GLU A 107 -16.48 -6.62 -10.80
C GLU A 107 -17.32 -7.62 -9.98
N GLY A 108 -17.29 -8.91 -10.38
CA GLY A 108 -18.00 -10.00 -9.69
C GLY A 108 -17.45 -10.36 -8.31
N SER A 109 -16.20 -9.96 -8.00
CA SER A 109 -15.54 -10.21 -6.72
C SER A 109 -15.25 -8.93 -5.93
N HIS A 110 -15.81 -7.81 -6.34
CA HIS A 110 -15.71 -6.54 -5.64
C HIS A 110 -16.59 -6.55 -4.38
N GLY A 111 -16.16 -5.89 -3.29
CA GLY A 111 -16.91 -5.87 -2.01
C GLY A 111 -18.29 -5.20 -2.06
N TRP A 112 -18.61 -4.56 -3.19
CA TRP A 112 -19.89 -3.92 -3.48
C TRP A 112 -20.68 -4.63 -4.59
N SER A 113 -20.24 -5.82 -5.01
CA SER A 113 -20.97 -6.63 -5.98
C SER A 113 -22.37 -6.97 -5.44
N GLY A 114 -23.40 -6.72 -6.24
CA GLY A 114 -24.80 -6.91 -5.83
C GLY A 114 -25.37 -5.83 -4.90
N ALA A 115 -24.62 -4.75 -4.61
CA ALA A 115 -25.16 -3.60 -3.90
C ALA A 115 -26.30 -2.92 -4.68
N ARG A 116 -27.14 -2.15 -3.98
CA ARG A 116 -28.28 -1.41 -4.57
C ARG A 116 -28.06 0.10 -4.44
N GLY A 117 -28.75 0.86 -5.30
CA GLY A 117 -28.66 2.33 -5.31
C GLY A 117 -27.27 2.82 -5.73
N ALA A 118 -26.85 3.98 -5.23
CA ALA A 118 -25.59 4.62 -5.63
C ALA A 118 -24.34 3.74 -5.35
N ALA A 119 -24.40 2.88 -4.34
CA ALA A 119 -23.32 1.97 -3.98
C ALA A 119 -23.03 0.91 -5.07
N ALA A 120 -24.02 0.58 -5.91
CA ALA A 120 -23.86 -0.33 -7.04
C ALA A 120 -22.91 0.22 -8.12
N LEU A 121 -22.64 1.53 -8.11
CA LEU A 121 -21.73 2.18 -9.06
C LEU A 121 -20.25 2.08 -8.63
N VAL A 122 -19.97 1.70 -7.38
CA VAL A 122 -18.60 1.65 -6.87
C VAL A 122 -17.70 0.73 -7.71
N PRO A 123 -18.10 -0.51 -8.08
CA PRO A 123 -17.29 -1.35 -8.96
C PRO A 123 -16.95 -0.68 -10.29
N GLN A 124 -17.93 -0.02 -10.93
CA GLN A 124 -17.73 0.69 -12.20
C GLN A 124 -16.75 1.86 -12.08
N VAL A 125 -16.80 2.60 -10.96
CA VAL A 125 -15.82 3.66 -10.68
C VAL A 125 -14.40 3.08 -10.61
N TYR A 126 -14.22 1.93 -9.97
CA TYR A 126 -12.90 1.29 -9.92
C TYR A 126 -12.46 0.73 -11.27
N SER A 127 -13.38 0.30 -12.14
CA SER A 127 -13.05 -0.05 -13.53
C SER A 127 -12.46 1.13 -14.29
N VAL A 128 -13.01 2.35 -14.12
CA VAL A 128 -12.49 3.57 -14.73
C VAL A 128 -11.14 3.98 -14.12
N LEU A 129 -11.01 3.96 -12.79
CA LEU A 129 -9.74 4.29 -12.13
C LEU A 129 -8.60 3.35 -12.56
N ARG A 130 -8.92 2.09 -12.80
CA ARG A 130 -8.02 1.06 -13.30
C ARG A 130 -7.54 1.36 -14.72
N GLU A 131 -8.41 1.78 -15.62
CA GLU A 131 -8.03 2.20 -16.98
C GLU A 131 -7.08 3.41 -16.93
N GLN A 132 -7.44 4.43 -16.14
CA GLN A 132 -6.57 5.60 -15.94
C GLN A 132 -5.21 5.25 -15.33
N LEU A 133 -5.18 4.26 -14.44
CA LEU A 133 -3.93 3.76 -13.87
C LEU A 133 -3.06 3.08 -14.93
N LEU A 134 -3.64 2.24 -15.79
CA LEU A 134 -2.93 1.60 -16.88
C LEU A 134 -2.33 2.63 -17.84
N GLU A 135 -3.11 3.65 -18.22
CA GLU A 135 -2.63 4.76 -19.06
C GLU A 135 -1.42 5.46 -18.44
N ARG A 136 -1.44 5.75 -17.13
CA ARG A 136 -0.31 6.38 -16.43
C ARG A 136 0.92 5.48 -16.28
N LEU A 137 0.76 4.18 -16.46
CA LEU A 137 1.84 3.20 -16.44
C LEU A 137 2.33 2.86 -17.85
N GLN A 138 1.66 3.34 -18.91
CA GLN A 138 2.15 3.21 -20.29
C GLN A 138 3.49 3.92 -20.44
N GLY A 139 4.38 3.35 -21.26
CA GLY A 139 5.70 3.91 -21.52
C GLY A 139 6.73 3.70 -20.41
N ARG A 140 6.38 2.99 -19.33
CA ARG A 140 7.37 2.49 -18.37
C ARG A 140 8.42 1.63 -19.06
N ALA A 141 9.66 1.72 -18.56
CA ALA A 141 10.75 0.87 -19.01
C ALA A 141 10.55 -0.61 -18.63
N GLY A 142 9.91 -0.88 -17.47
CA GLY A 142 9.58 -2.23 -17.03
C GLY A 142 8.19 -2.67 -17.48
N ASN A 143 8.06 -3.96 -17.83
CA ASN A 143 6.77 -4.56 -18.21
C ASN A 143 5.77 -4.44 -17.06
N SER A 144 4.53 -4.07 -17.40
CA SER A 144 3.41 -3.97 -16.46
C SER A 144 2.31 -4.95 -16.85
N GLU A 145 1.76 -5.63 -15.85
CA GLU A 145 0.63 -6.55 -15.99
C GLU A 145 -0.42 -6.19 -14.94
N LEU A 146 -1.69 -6.29 -15.31
CA LEU A 146 -2.81 -6.15 -14.41
C LEU A 146 -3.63 -7.44 -14.44
N LEU A 147 -3.86 -8.00 -13.27
CA LEU A 147 -4.64 -9.19 -13.04
C LEU A 147 -5.87 -8.85 -12.22
N GLU A 148 -6.95 -9.55 -12.51
CA GLU A 148 -8.19 -9.46 -11.76
C GLU A 148 -8.48 -10.79 -11.07
N TYR A 149 -8.76 -10.72 -9.78
CA TYR A 149 -9.30 -11.85 -9.06
C TYR A 149 -10.78 -11.94 -9.34
N GLU A 150 -11.20 -13.06 -9.92
CA GLU A 150 -12.60 -13.41 -10.09
C GLU A 150 -12.85 -14.82 -9.57
N ARG A 151 -13.78 -14.93 -8.61
CA ARG A 151 -14.30 -16.22 -8.18
C ARG A 151 -15.77 -16.05 -7.73
N PRO A 152 -16.71 -16.79 -8.31
CA PRO A 152 -18.12 -16.71 -7.93
C PRO A 152 -18.34 -16.90 -6.43
N GLY A 153 -19.07 -15.97 -5.81
CA GLY A 153 -19.38 -15.99 -4.38
C GLY A 153 -18.25 -15.51 -3.45
N TRP A 154 -17.12 -15.04 -3.99
CA TRP A 154 -15.99 -14.54 -3.21
C TRP A 154 -15.80 -13.05 -3.39
N VAL A 155 -15.49 -12.37 -2.27
CA VAL A 155 -15.02 -10.98 -2.25
C VAL A 155 -13.51 -10.96 -2.13
N PHE A 156 -12.84 -10.30 -3.06
CA PHE A 156 -11.40 -10.08 -2.97
C PHE A 156 -11.11 -8.92 -2.01
N HIS A 157 -10.23 -9.15 -1.03
CA HIS A 157 -9.84 -8.14 -0.04
C HIS A 157 -8.36 -8.21 0.37
N ALA A 158 -7.51 -8.79 -0.48
CA ALA A 158 -6.08 -8.86 -0.23
C ALA A 158 -5.43 -7.47 -0.38
N LYS A 159 -4.38 -7.24 0.43
CA LYS A 159 -3.57 -6.02 0.41
C LYS A 159 -2.12 -6.40 0.61
N GLY A 160 -1.22 -5.79 -0.16
CA GLY A 160 0.21 -5.93 0.07
C GLY A 160 1.04 -5.48 -1.12
N VAL A 161 2.34 -5.31 -0.86
CA VAL A 161 3.36 -5.01 -1.86
C VAL A 161 4.53 -5.96 -1.61
N TRP A 162 5.03 -6.57 -2.68
CA TRP A 162 6.15 -7.51 -2.64
C TRP A 162 7.17 -7.14 -3.71
N ALA A 163 8.44 -7.31 -3.38
CA ALA A 163 9.55 -7.23 -4.33
C ALA A 163 10.28 -8.57 -4.25
N ALA A 164 10.30 -9.31 -5.37
CA ALA A 164 11.10 -10.52 -5.49
C ALA A 164 12.23 -10.24 -6.49
N HIS A 165 13.46 -10.57 -6.12
CA HIS A 165 14.58 -10.56 -7.05
C HIS A 165 15.03 -12.01 -7.22
N LYS A 166 15.08 -12.49 -8.47
CA LYS A 166 15.67 -13.80 -8.73
C LYS A 166 17.17 -13.60 -8.56
N ALA A 167 17.79 -14.29 -7.59
CA ALA A 167 19.23 -14.29 -7.49
C ALA A 167 19.82 -14.82 -8.81
N ASP A 168 20.89 -14.19 -9.30
CA ASP A 168 21.61 -14.68 -10.47
C ASP A 168 22.10 -16.11 -10.18
N GLY A 169 21.56 -17.09 -10.91
CA GLY A 169 22.09 -18.46 -10.98
C GLY A 169 21.64 -19.43 -9.87
N GLY A 170 20.69 -20.28 -10.24
CA GLY A 170 20.31 -21.54 -9.59
C GLY A 170 19.47 -22.36 -10.56
#